data_AF-A0A6V8SK24-F1
#
_entry.id   AF-A0A6V8SK24-F1
#
_cell.length_a   1.000
_cell.length_b   1.000
_cell.length_c   1.000
_cell.angle_alpha   90.00
_cell.angle_beta   90.00
_cell.angle_gamma   90.00
#
_symmetry.space_group_name_H-M   'P 1'
#
loop_
_entity.id
_entity.type
_entity.pdbx_description
1 polymer ?
#
loop_
_entity_poly.entity_id
_entity_poly.type
_entity_poly.pdbx_seq_one_letter_code
_entity_poly.pdbx_strand_id
1 'polypeptide(L)'
;MDDLKEKLIQYKEITEQIITSVKEEQEEAFVKLLTQKQALINLIDASNYESDEFRKVSSELKLLEQDQILIRLIEEKKKFIQQEIKKSKDKSNALIAYSRNFNGYNLINKKI
;
A
#
# COMPACT_ATOMS: atom_id res chain seq x y z
N MET A 1 22.69 14.43 20.09
CA MET A 1 22.59 13.17 19.34
C MET A 1 23.15 13.45 17.95
N ASP A 2 23.69 12.44 17.27
CA ASP A 2 24.17 12.59 15.89
C ASP A 2 23.00 12.95 14.96
N ASP A 3 23.16 13.98 14.14
CA ASP A 3 22.12 14.52 13.24
C ASP A 3 21.63 13.45 12.25
N LEU A 4 22.54 12.56 11.80
CA LEU A 4 22.19 11.40 10.97
C LEU A 4 21.31 10.40 11.73
N LYS A 5 21.69 10.07 12.97
CA LYS A 5 20.98 9.07 13.77
C LYS A 5 19.55 9.51 14.07
N GLU A 6 19.34 10.79 14.35
CA GLU A 6 18.01 11.33 14.58
C GLU A 6 17.13 11.24 13.32
N LYS A 7 17.67 11.60 12.15
CA LYS A 7 16.96 11.43 10.88
C LYS A 7 16.62 9.97 10.58
N LEU A 8 17.53 9.03 10.87
CA LEU A 8 17.27 7.60 10.65
C LEU A 8 16.26 7.01 11.65
N ILE A 9 16.18 7.55 12.87
CA ILE A 9 15.11 7.22 13.82
C ILE A 9 13.76 7.72 13.29
N GLN A 10 13.69 8.96 12.81
CA GLN A 10 12.48 9.50 12.20
C GLN A 10 12.05 8.68 10.96
N TYR A 11 13.01 8.22 10.15
CA TYR A 11 12.74 7.37 8.99
C TYR A 11 12.04 6.07 9.41
N LYS A 12 12.54 5.45 10.48
CA LYS A 12 11.94 4.25 11.08
C LYS A 12 10.52 4.53 11.60
N GLU A 13 10.33 5.60 12.36
CA GLU A 13 9.03 5.97 12.91
C GLU A 13 7.99 6.23 11.81
N ILE A 14 8.36 6.97 10.76
CA ILE A 14 7.49 7.20 9.61
C ILE A 14 7.17 5.88 8.92
N THR A 15 8.15 4.99 8.76
CA THR A 15 7.92 3.66 8.16
C THR A 15 6.93 2.81 8.96
N GLU A 16 7.03 2.84 10.29
CA GLU A 16 6.07 2.18 11.19
C GLU A 16 4.67 2.78 11.06
N GLN A 17 4.56 4.11 10.98
CA GLN A 17 3.28 4.79 10.75
C GLN A 17 2.67 4.44 9.39
N ILE A 18 3.48 4.33 8.33
CA ILE A 18 3.01 3.88 7.01
C ILE A 18 2.45 2.46 7.12
N ILE A 19 3.18 1.54 7.77
CA ILE A 19 2.73 0.15 7.99
C ILE A 19 1.36 0.14 8.69
N THR A 20 1.19 0.94 9.74
CA THR A 20 -0.10 1.07 10.45
C THR A 20 -1.19 1.61 9.55
N SER A 21 -0.93 2.68 8.78
CA SER A 21 -1.91 3.27 7.86
C SER A 21 -2.39 2.28 6.79
N VAL A 22 -1.51 1.39 6.29
CA VAL A 22 -1.89 0.35 5.33
C VAL A 22 -2.77 -0.72 5.98
N LYS A 23 -2.47 -1.12 7.23
CA LYS A 23 -3.26 -2.12 7.98
C LYS A 23 -4.65 -1.59 8.35
N GLU A 24 -4.73 -0.32 8.73
CA GLU A 24 -5.95 0.35 9.17
C GLU A 24 -6.74 1.00 8.01
N GLU A 25 -6.27 0.83 6.77
CA GLU A 25 -6.91 1.38 5.56
C GLU A 25 -7.05 2.92 5.57
N GLN A 26 -6.11 3.62 6.22
CA GLN A 26 -6.08 5.09 6.29
C GLN A 26 -5.36 5.68 5.08
N GLU A 27 -6.06 5.75 3.94
CA GLU A 27 -5.49 6.16 2.65
C GLU A 27 -4.89 7.59 2.67
N GLU A 28 -5.59 8.57 3.25
CA GLU A 28 -5.09 9.94 3.34
C GLU A 28 -3.80 10.03 4.16
N ALA A 29 -3.74 9.31 5.29
CA ALA A 29 -2.56 9.25 6.14
C ALA A 29 -1.39 8.58 5.40
N PHE A 30 -1.66 7.47 4.69
CA PHE A 30 -0.66 6.77 3.89
C PHE A 30 0.02 7.70 2.86
N VAL A 31 -0.76 8.45 2.08
CA VAL A 31 -0.22 9.37 1.05
C VAL A 31 0.62 10.48 1.68
N LYS A 32 0.13 11.06 2.79
CA LYS A 32 0.86 12.10 3.52
C LYS A 32 2.19 11.59 4.07
N LEU A 33 2.19 10.40 4.67
CA LEU A 33 3.36 9.78 5.27
C LEU A 33 4.42 9.40 4.21
N LEU A 34 4.00 8.92 3.02
CA LEU A 34 4.92 8.69 1.91
C LEU A 34 5.64 9.97 1.48
N THR A 35 4.90 11.08 1.40
CA THR A 35 5.47 12.39 1.06
C THR A 35 6.49 12.83 2.11
N GLN A 36 6.16 12.65 3.39
CA GLN A 36 7.07 12.97 4.50
C GLN A 36 8.32 12.08 4.49
N LYS A 37 8.16 10.78 4.23
CA LYS A 37 9.28 9.84 4.11
C LYS A 37 10.22 10.26 2.99
N GLN A 38 9.68 10.63 1.82
CA GLN A 38 10.51 11.08 0.70
C GLN A 38 11.24 12.39 0.99
N ALA A 39 10.58 13.34 1.65
CA ALA A 39 11.23 14.58 2.07
C ALA A 39 12.39 14.31 3.03
N LEU A 40 12.21 13.38 3.98
CA LEU A 40 13.27 12.97 4.90
C LEU A 40 14.43 12.25 4.21
N ILE A 41 14.16 11.37 3.23
CA ILE A 41 15.19 10.75 2.39
C ILE A 41 16.04 11.82 1.71
N ASN A 42 15.39 12.81 1.09
CA ASN A 42 16.11 13.91 0.41
C ASN A 42 16.97 14.72 1.39
N LEU A 43 16.51 14.92 2.64
CA LEU A 43 17.30 15.59 3.68
C LEU A 43 18.49 14.75 4.13
N ILE A 44 18.32 13.43 4.25
CA ILE A 44 19.42 12.51 4.57
C ILE A 44 20.43 12.56 3.43
N ASP A 45 20.02 12.36 2.18
CA ASP A 45 20.90 12.35 1.00
C ASP A 45 21.69 13.66 0.82
N ALA A 46 21.11 14.80 1.22
CA ALA A 46 21.78 16.11 1.20
C ALA A 46 22.73 16.34 2.39
N SER A 47 22.68 15.48 3.41
CA SER A 47 23.54 15.57 4.60
C SER A 47 24.92 15.00 4.32
N ASN A 48 25.95 15.58 4.93
CA ASN A 48 27.32 15.10 4.79
C ASN A 48 27.60 14.06 5.89
N TYR A 49 27.60 12.78 5.53
CA TYR A 49 27.86 11.66 6.44
C TYR A 49 28.80 10.64 5.81
N GLU A 50 29.51 9.91 6.65
CA GLU A 50 30.35 8.80 6.20
C GLU A 50 29.49 7.57 5.90
N SER A 51 29.78 6.88 4.80
CA SER A 51 28.99 5.71 4.37
C SER A 51 28.97 4.60 5.42
N ASP A 52 30.07 4.41 6.15
CA ASP A 52 30.18 3.42 7.21
C ASP A 52 29.34 3.77 8.44
N GLU A 53 29.21 5.07 8.75
CA GLU A 53 28.36 5.57 9.83
C GLU A 53 26.88 5.28 9.51
N PHE A 54 26.45 5.62 8.28
CA PHE A 54 25.10 5.33 7.82
C PHE A 54 24.78 3.83 7.87
N ARG A 55 25.70 2.99 7.39
CA ARG A 55 25.52 1.52 7.42
C ARG A 55 25.36 1.02 8.84
N LYS A 56 26.23 1.46 9.75
CA LYS A 56 26.18 1.05 11.15
C LYS A 56 24.84 1.42 11.79
N VAL A 57 24.43 2.69 11.69
CA VAL A 57 23.18 3.15 12.31
C VAL A 57 21.96 2.49 11.68
N SER A 58 21.95 2.33 10.35
CA SER A 58 20.85 1.66 9.64
C SER A 58 20.70 0.19 10.04
N SER A 59 21.82 -0.51 10.24
CA SER A 59 21.81 -1.89 10.75
C SER A 59 21.38 -1.97 12.21
N GLU A 60 21.85 -1.06 13.07
CA GLU A 60 21.41 -0.98 14.48
C GLU A 60 19.89 -0.77 14.58
N LEU A 61 19.33 0.08 13.71
CA LEU A 61 17.90 0.38 13.69
C LEU A 61 17.04 -0.64 12.94
N LYS A 62 17.67 -1.57 12.20
CA LYS A 62 17.01 -2.60 11.38
C LYS A 62 16.11 -2.03 10.27
N LEU A 63 16.60 -0.96 9.62
CA LEU A 63 15.80 -0.22 8.63
C LEU A 63 15.45 -1.08 7.41
N LEU A 64 16.40 -1.92 6.97
CA LEU A 64 16.19 -2.80 5.83
C LEU A 64 15.07 -3.82 6.09
N GLU A 65 15.05 -4.45 7.28
CA GLU A 65 13.98 -5.39 7.62
C GLU A 65 12.61 -4.69 7.67
N GLN A 66 12.55 -3.45 8.18
CA GLN A 66 11.31 -2.68 8.19
C GLN A 66 10.79 -2.32 6.80
N ASP A 67 11.68 -1.90 5.90
CA ASP A 67 11.30 -1.61 4.51
C ASP A 67 10.83 -2.88 3.79
N GLN A 68 11.47 -4.02 4.03
CA GLN A 68 11.00 -5.31 3.49
C GLN A 68 9.60 -5.68 3.99
N ILE A 69 9.29 -5.42 5.26
CA ILE A 69 7.95 -5.64 5.82
C ILE A 69 6.94 -4.74 5.13
N LEU A 70 7.25 -3.46 4.96
CA LEU A 70 6.37 -2.50 4.29
C LEU A 70 6.10 -2.91 2.82
N ILE A 71 7.14 -3.28 2.07
CA ILE A 71 7.02 -3.71 0.67
C ILE A 71 6.08 -4.92 0.57
N ARG A 72 6.30 -5.96 1.39
CA ARG A 72 5.44 -7.15 1.39
C ARG A 72 3.99 -6.81 1.69
N LEU A 73 3.75 -5.95 2.68
CA LEU A 73 2.40 -5.54 3.06
C LEU A 73 1.67 -4.81 1.92
N ILE A 74 2.35 -3.89 1.24
CA ILE A 74 1.79 -3.18 0.08
C ILE A 74 1.49 -4.16 -1.06
N GLU A 75 2.39 -5.10 -1.35
CA GLU A 75 2.18 -6.11 -2.39
C GLU A 75 1.00 -7.03 -2.09
N GLU A 76 0.86 -7.47 -0.84
CA GLU A 76 -0.28 -8.27 -0.38
C GLU A 76 -1.59 -7.49 -0.53
N LYS A 77 -1.62 -6.23 -0.08
CA LYS A 77 -2.81 -5.39 -0.19
C LYS A 77 -3.20 -5.14 -1.65
N LYS A 78 -2.22 -4.89 -2.51
CA LYS A 78 -2.43 -4.74 -3.96
C LYS A 78 -3.04 -6.00 -4.57
N LYS A 79 -2.50 -7.18 -4.25
CA LYS A 79 -3.04 -8.47 -4.72
C LYS A 79 -4.48 -8.68 -4.25
N PHE A 80 -4.77 -8.36 -2.99
CA PHE A 80 -6.12 -8.45 -2.43
C PHE A 80 -7.11 -7.56 -3.20
N ILE A 81 -6.78 -6.28 -3.41
CA ILE A 81 -7.62 -5.33 -4.15
C ILE A 81 -7.88 -5.83 -5.58
N GLN A 82 -6.85 -6.33 -6.27
CA GLN A 82 -7.00 -6.90 -7.61
C GLN A 82 -7.97 -8.10 -7.64
N GLN A 83 -7.92 -8.96 -6.63
CA GLN A 83 -8.84 -10.09 -6.50
C GLN A 83 -10.28 -9.63 -6.25
N GLU A 84 -10.49 -8.63 -5.39
CA GLU A 84 -11.82 -8.09 -5.12
C GLU A 84 -12.43 -7.39 -6.35
N ILE A 85 -11.62 -6.63 -7.11
CA ILE A 85 -12.04 -6.06 -8.40
C ILE A 85 -12.48 -7.17 -9.36
N LYS A 86 -11.71 -8.26 -9.46
CA LYS A 86 -12.03 -9.40 -10.32
C LYS A 86 -13.36 -10.04 -9.90
N LYS A 87 -13.53 -10.36 -8.61
CA LYS A 87 -14.78 -10.93 -8.07
C LYS A 87 -15.99 -10.03 -8.34
N SER A 88 -15.83 -8.71 -8.19
CA SER A 88 -16.89 -7.74 -8.47
C SER A 88 -17.32 -7.76 -9.94
N LYS A 89 -16.35 -7.80 -10.87
CA LYS A 89 -16.61 -7.96 -12.31
C LYS A 89 -17.32 -9.27 -12.63
N ASP A 90 -16.87 -10.37 -12.03
CA ASP A 90 -17.48 -11.69 -12.24
C ASP A 90 -18.94 -11.72 -11.75
N LYS A 91 -19.23 -11.11 -10.58
CA LYS A 91 -20.59 -10.95 -10.07
C LYS A 91 -21.47 -10.10 -11.00
N SER A 92 -20.94 -8.99 -11.52
CA SER A 92 -21.66 -8.14 -12.48
C SER A 92 -21.98 -8.88 -13.78
N ASN A 93 -21.01 -9.61 -14.32
CA ASN A 93 -21.19 -10.44 -15.51
C ASN A 93 -22.23 -11.54 -15.29
N ALA A 94 -22.22 -12.21 -14.13
CA ALA A 94 -23.23 -13.19 -13.77
C ALA A 94 -24.61 -12.55 -13.69
N LEU A 95 -24.77 -11.40 -13.03
CA LEU A 95 -26.04 -10.66 -12.97
C LEU A 95 -26.57 -10.31 -14.37
N ILE A 96 -25.70 -9.82 -15.26
CA ILE A 96 -26.06 -9.52 -16.66
C ILE A 96 -26.48 -10.79 -17.40
N ALA A 97 -25.74 -11.90 -17.24
CA ALA A 97 -26.07 -13.17 -17.86
C ALA A 97 -27.43 -13.73 -17.38
N TYR A 98 -27.69 -13.69 -16.07
CA TYR A 98 -28.98 -14.07 -15.50
C TYR A 98 -30.11 -13.16 -15.97
N SER A 99 -29.91 -11.84 -16.00
CA SER A 99 -30.90 -10.87 -16.50
C SER A 99 -31.22 -11.08 -17.99
N ARG A 100 -30.20 -11.35 -18.83
CA ARG A 100 -30.41 -11.69 -20.25
C ARG A 100 -31.20 -12.98 -20.43
N ASN A 101 -30.89 -14.01 -19.64
CA ASN A 101 -31.63 -15.28 -19.68
C ASN A 101 -33.06 -15.12 -19.16
N PHE A 102 -33.32 -14.25 -18.18
CA PHE A 102 -34.66 -13.96 -17.68
C PHE A 102 -35.50 -13.15 -18.68
N ASN A 103 -34.91 -12.15 -19.33
CA ASN A 103 -35.57 -11.37 -20.39
C ASN A 103 -35.82 -12.18 -21.68
N GLY A 104 -35.14 -13.30 -21.88
CA GLY A 104 -35.39 -14.26 -22.95
C GLY A 104 -36.72 -15.03 -22.84
N TYR A 105 -37.36 -15.02 -21.66
CA TYR A 105 -38.67 -15.67 -21.45
C TYR A 105 -39.87 -14.78 -21.80
N ASN A 106 -39.67 -13.54 -22.25
CA ASN A 106 -40.76 -12.63 -22.65
C ASN A 106 -41.22 -12.76 -24.12
N LEU A 107 -40.95 -13.90 -24.78
CA LEU A 107 -41.36 -14.14 -26.17
C LEU A 107 -42.51 -15.13 -26.36
N ILE A 108 -43.06 -15.74 -25.29
CA ILE A 108 -44.23 -16.63 -25.43
C ILE A 108 -45.26 -16.34 -24.33
N ASN A 109 -45.99 -15.23 -24.48
CA ASN A 109 -47.37 -15.10 -23.98
C ASN A 109 -48.07 -13.86 -24.57
N LYS A 110 -47.97 -13.68 -25.90
CA LYS A 110 -49.00 -12.93 -26.63
C LYS A 110 -49.92 -13.93 -27.34
N LYS A 111 -51.17 -13.91 -26.89
CA LYS A 111 -52.38 -14.63 -27.35
C LYS A 111 -52.56 -16.06 -26.82
N ILE A 112 -53.59 -16.24 -25.99
CA ILE A 112 -54.94 -16.61 -26.49
C ILE A 112 -55.94 -15.63 -25.88
#